data_AF-A0A7X5QSS2-F1
#
_entry.id   AF-A0A7X5QSS2-F1
#
_cell.length_a   1.000
_cell.length_b   1.000
_cell.length_c   1.000
_cell.angle_alpha   90.00
_cell.angle_beta   90.00
_cell.angle_gamma   90.00
#
_symmetry.space_group_name_H-M   'P 1'
#
loop_
_entity.id
_entity.type
_entity.pdbx_description
1 polymer ?
#
loop_
_entity_poly.entity_id
_entity_poly.type
_entity_poly.pdbx_seq_one_letter_code
_entity_poly.pdbx_strand_id
1 'polypeptide(L)'
;MPATTLGAMLHITETCAKADCMKALERDAHLHGPCGERDLRQVQEFFDTVRTEFTMRILAGAEVIPVRLGAGHNNTVALILQTFRWTSDYDIRNPTHPYHAAWRVFDTWCVDNELAPVLRKFHDERGKEHWYELSVRSAINAAEA
;
A
#
# COMPACT_ATOMS: atom_id res chain seq x y z
N MET A 1 1.72 -11.49 -26.32
CA MET A 1 1.73 -10.50 -25.22
C MET A 1 2.70 -9.41 -25.61
N PRO A 2 2.29 -8.14 -25.77
CA PRO A 2 3.24 -7.10 -26.15
C PRO A 2 4.17 -6.82 -24.97
N ALA A 3 5.47 -6.74 -25.26
CA ALA A 3 6.50 -6.47 -24.27
C ALA A 3 6.38 -5.03 -23.76
N THR A 4 6.31 -4.86 -22.43
CA THR A 4 6.34 -3.55 -21.77
C THR A 4 7.64 -2.84 -22.13
N THR A 5 7.57 -1.72 -22.84
CA THR A 5 8.75 -1.01 -23.33
C THR A 5 9.42 -0.21 -22.22
N LEU A 6 10.74 0.01 -22.32
CA LEU A 6 11.50 0.86 -21.40
C LEU A 6 10.90 2.28 -21.29
N GLY A 7 10.33 2.79 -22.39
CA GLY A 7 9.60 4.07 -22.39
C GLY A 7 8.31 4.04 -21.55
N ALA A 8 7.59 2.91 -21.51
CA ALA A 8 6.43 2.75 -20.62
C ALA A 8 6.87 2.70 -19.15
N MET A 9 8.00 2.07 -18.85
CA MET A 9 8.55 2.03 -17.49
C MET A 9 9.01 3.41 -17.00
N LEU A 10 9.65 4.20 -17.87
CA LEU A 10 10.10 5.56 -17.54
C LEU A 10 8.93 6.54 -17.34
N HIS A 11 7.86 6.40 -18.13
CA HIS A 11 6.68 7.24 -17.97
C HIS A 11 5.94 6.93 -16.66
N ILE A 12 5.89 5.66 -16.23
CA ILE A 12 5.34 5.26 -14.92
C ILE A 12 6.13 5.90 -13.77
N THR A 13 7.46 5.96 -13.87
CA THR A 13 8.31 6.56 -12.84
C THR A 13 8.17 8.09 -12.71
N GLU A 14 7.95 8.82 -13.80
CA GLU A 14 7.73 10.28 -13.74
C GLU A 14 6.30 10.68 -13.31
N THR A 15 5.30 9.82 -13.59
CA THR A 15 3.89 10.13 -13.25
C THR A 15 3.58 9.89 -11.77
N CYS A 16 4.36 9.06 -11.06
CA CYS A 16 4.18 8.69 -9.64
C CYS A 16 4.39 9.81 -8.60
N ALA A 17 4.62 11.04 -9.05
CA ALA A 17 4.83 12.21 -8.19
C ALA A 17 3.55 13.01 -7.89
N LYS A 18 2.42 12.80 -8.59
CA LYS A 18 1.20 13.62 -8.43
C LYS A 18 -0.09 12.81 -8.55
N ALA A 19 -1.21 13.45 -8.15
CA ALA A 19 -2.60 12.98 -8.23
C ALA A 19 -3.02 12.34 -9.58
N ASP A 20 -2.22 12.49 -10.62
CA ASP A 20 -2.42 11.90 -11.93
C ASP A 20 -2.26 10.37 -11.95
N CYS A 21 -1.44 9.79 -11.07
CA CYS A 21 -1.32 8.32 -10.96
C CYS A 21 -2.58 7.66 -10.40
N MET A 22 -3.25 8.27 -9.42
CA MET A 22 -4.53 7.75 -8.93
C MET A 22 -5.63 7.86 -9.97
N LYS A 23 -5.70 8.99 -10.70
CA LYS A 23 -6.66 9.13 -11.81
C LYS A 23 -6.43 8.09 -12.92
N ALA A 24 -5.17 7.74 -13.20
CA ALA A 24 -4.85 6.69 -14.16
C ALA A 24 -5.32 5.31 -13.66
N LEU A 25 -5.10 5.00 -12.37
CA LEU A 25 -5.57 3.76 -11.77
C LEU A 25 -7.11 3.69 -11.72
N GLU A 26 -7.80 4.79 -11.42
CA GLU A 26 -9.27 4.86 -11.46
C GLU A 26 -9.82 4.63 -12.87
N ARG A 27 -9.18 5.20 -13.90
CA ARG A 27 -9.54 4.93 -15.29
C ARG A 27 -9.33 3.46 -15.66
N ASP A 28 -8.21 2.87 -15.26
CA ASP A 28 -7.94 1.46 -15.50
C ASP A 28 -8.95 0.55 -14.80
N ALA A 29 -9.29 0.85 -13.54
CA ALA A 29 -10.31 0.13 -12.80
C ALA A 29 -11.69 0.22 -13.48
N HIS A 30 -12.06 1.40 -14.00
CA HIS A 30 -13.28 1.61 -14.78
C HIS A 30 -13.27 0.76 -16.07
N LEU A 31 -12.14 0.67 -16.77
CA LEU A 31 -11.99 -0.16 -17.98
C LEU A 31 -12.16 -1.67 -17.69
N HIS A 32 -11.78 -2.12 -16.50
CA HIS A 32 -12.00 -3.50 -16.03
C HIS A 32 -13.42 -3.75 -15.50
N GLY A 33 -14.29 -2.74 -15.56
CA GLY A 33 -15.70 -2.83 -15.20
C GLY A 33 -15.95 -2.87 -13.69
N PRO A 34 -17.18 -3.21 -13.27
CA PRO A 34 -17.63 -3.03 -11.89
C PRO A 34 -16.81 -3.77 -10.83
N CYS A 35 -16.15 -4.88 -11.19
CA CYS A 35 -15.28 -5.60 -10.28
C CYS A 35 -13.97 -4.85 -10.02
N GLY A 36 -13.33 -4.31 -11.07
CA GLY A 36 -12.10 -3.52 -10.93
C GLY A 36 -12.33 -2.25 -10.10
N GLU A 37 -13.43 -1.55 -10.33
CA GLU A 37 -13.83 -0.37 -9.53
C GLU A 37 -14.07 -0.72 -8.06
N ARG A 38 -14.77 -1.82 -7.79
CA ARG A 38 -15.03 -2.27 -6.42
C ARG A 38 -13.72 -2.63 -5.71
N ASP A 39 -12.84 -3.35 -6.39
CA ASP A 39 -11.58 -3.81 -5.80
C ASP A 39 -10.66 -2.60 -5.51
N LEU A 40 -10.58 -1.62 -6.43
CA LEU A 40 -9.86 -0.37 -6.18
C LEU A 40 -10.43 0.41 -4.98
N ARG A 41 -11.75 0.56 -4.92
CA ARG A 41 -12.42 1.24 -3.81
C ARG A 41 -12.13 0.56 -2.48
N GLN A 42 -12.13 -0.77 -2.41
CA GLN A 42 -11.79 -1.49 -1.17
C GLN A 42 -10.34 -1.24 -0.72
N VAL A 43 -9.41 -1.10 -1.67
CA VAL A 43 -8.02 -0.74 -1.35
C VAL A 43 -7.93 0.72 -0.86
N GLN A 44 -8.63 1.65 -1.50
CA GLN A 44 -8.68 3.06 -1.07
C GLN A 44 -9.28 3.21 0.32
N GLU A 45 -10.46 2.61 0.56
CA GLU A 45 -11.14 2.61 1.86
C GLU A 45 -10.24 2.03 2.96
N PHE A 46 -9.52 0.95 2.66
CA PHE A 46 -8.54 0.39 3.59
C PHE A 46 -7.47 1.41 4.01
N PHE A 47 -6.82 2.08 3.05
CA PHE A 47 -5.79 3.07 3.37
C PHE A 47 -6.37 4.30 4.09
N ASP A 48 -7.59 4.71 3.77
CA ASP A 48 -8.27 5.80 4.46
C ASP A 48 -8.61 5.44 5.92
N THR A 49 -9.08 4.22 6.17
CA THR A 49 -9.30 3.71 7.54
C THR A 49 -8.00 3.65 8.32
N VAL A 50 -6.94 3.05 7.75
CA VAL A 50 -5.62 2.96 8.39
C VAL A 50 -5.08 4.34 8.74
N ARG A 51 -5.15 5.29 7.80
CA ARG A 51 -4.76 6.69 8.03
C ARG A 51 -5.52 7.30 9.20
N THR A 52 -6.83 7.10 9.25
CA THR A 52 -7.69 7.65 10.29
C THR A 52 -7.34 7.06 11.66
N GLU A 53 -7.17 5.74 11.75
CA GLU A 53 -6.78 5.05 12.98
C GLU A 53 -5.41 5.52 13.50
N PHE A 54 -4.42 5.63 12.61
CA PHE A 54 -3.09 6.11 12.99
C PHE A 54 -3.12 7.58 13.44
N THR A 55 -3.84 8.44 12.71
CA THR A 55 -3.99 9.85 13.07
C THR A 55 -4.62 9.99 14.46
N MET A 56 -5.70 9.26 14.74
CA MET A 56 -6.36 9.31 16.06
C MET A 56 -5.41 8.89 17.19
N ARG A 57 -4.61 7.82 16.99
CA ARG A 57 -3.63 7.36 17.98
C ARG A 57 -2.53 8.37 18.23
N ILE A 58 -1.97 8.94 17.16
CA ILE A 58 -0.90 9.94 17.23
C ILE A 58 -1.40 11.19 17.97
N LEU A 59 -2.59 11.70 17.62
CA LEU A 59 -3.17 12.88 18.28
C LEU A 59 -3.50 12.63 19.76
N ALA A 60 -3.81 11.38 20.13
CA ALA A 60 -4.02 10.98 21.52
C ALA A 60 -2.71 10.76 22.30
N GLY A 61 -1.54 10.91 21.67
CA GLY A 61 -0.24 10.57 22.27
C GLY A 61 -0.09 9.08 22.60
N ALA A 62 -0.86 8.22 21.94
CA ALA A 62 -0.88 6.79 22.17
C ALA A 62 0.02 6.05 21.17
N GLU A 63 0.46 4.84 21.55
CA GLU A 63 1.18 3.96 20.64
C GLU A 63 0.30 3.60 19.42
N VAL A 64 0.91 3.67 18.23
CA VAL A 64 0.30 3.27 16.97
C VAL A 64 0.25 1.75 16.90
N ILE A 65 -0.95 1.19 16.84
CA ILE A 65 -1.16 -0.25 16.70
C ILE A 65 -1.03 -0.63 15.22
N PRO A 66 -0.14 -1.56 14.84
CA PRO A 66 -0.04 -2.01 13.46
C PRO A 66 -1.33 -2.69 12.95
N VAL A 67 -1.67 -2.45 11.69
CA VAL A 67 -2.80 -3.07 11.00
C VAL A 67 -2.31 -4.29 10.22
N ARG A 68 -2.98 -5.44 10.41
CA ARG A 68 -2.63 -6.71 9.78
C ARG A 68 -3.31 -6.92 8.44
N LEU A 69 -2.56 -7.43 7.47
CA LEU A 69 -3.00 -7.88 6.15
C LEU A 69 -2.67 -9.37 6.00
N GLY A 70 -3.71 -10.21 5.95
CA GLY A 70 -3.59 -11.68 5.93
C GLY A 70 -3.90 -12.33 7.29
N ALA A 71 -3.78 -13.65 7.36
CA ALA A 71 -4.07 -14.45 8.55
C ALA A 71 -5.43 -14.08 9.23
N GLY A 72 -6.50 -14.00 8.44
CA GLY A 72 -7.84 -13.68 8.95
C GLY A 72 -8.18 -12.18 9.01
N HIS A 73 -7.19 -11.30 8.82
CA HIS A 73 -7.36 -9.85 8.94
C HIS A 73 -7.27 -9.18 7.57
N ASN A 74 -8.22 -8.30 7.27
CA ASN A 74 -8.28 -7.58 5.99
C ASN A 74 -8.13 -8.52 4.77
N ASN A 75 -8.67 -9.75 4.86
CA ASN A 75 -8.44 -10.83 3.89
C ASN A 75 -8.84 -10.43 2.46
N THR A 76 -9.94 -9.70 2.28
CA THR A 76 -10.37 -9.22 0.97
C THR A 76 -9.31 -8.31 0.35
N VAL A 77 -8.79 -7.35 1.12
CA VAL A 77 -7.72 -6.44 0.67
C VAL A 77 -6.43 -7.22 0.42
N ALA A 78 -6.08 -8.17 1.29
CA ALA A 78 -4.91 -9.03 1.11
C ALA A 78 -4.99 -9.87 -0.18
N LEU A 79 -6.19 -10.35 -0.55
CA LEU A 79 -6.44 -11.07 -1.80
C LEU A 79 -6.35 -10.14 -3.02
N ILE A 80 -6.96 -8.95 -2.96
CA ILE A 80 -6.89 -7.94 -4.03
C ILE A 80 -5.43 -7.53 -4.29
N LEU A 81 -4.69 -7.26 -3.22
CA LEU A 81 -3.27 -6.91 -3.28
C LEU A 81 -2.36 -8.12 -3.54
N GLN A 82 -2.91 -9.33 -3.60
CA GLN A 82 -2.21 -10.59 -3.81
C GLN A 82 -0.98 -10.73 -2.90
N THR A 83 -1.13 -10.47 -1.59
CA THR A 83 -0.02 -10.44 -0.62
C THR A 83 0.79 -11.73 -0.56
N PHE A 84 0.16 -12.86 -0.91
CA PHE A 84 0.81 -14.17 -1.02
C PHE A 84 1.86 -14.26 -2.12
N ARG A 85 1.85 -13.32 -3.09
CA ARG A 85 2.86 -13.19 -4.14
C ARG A 85 3.98 -12.21 -3.79
N TRP A 86 3.90 -11.52 -2.67
CA TRP A 86 4.91 -10.54 -2.29
C TRP A 86 6.23 -11.22 -1.91
N THR A 87 7.31 -10.59 -2.34
CA THR A 87 8.71 -10.99 -2.13
C THR A 87 9.50 -9.80 -1.58
N SER A 88 10.80 -9.97 -1.33
CA SER A 88 11.67 -8.85 -0.93
C SER A 88 11.68 -7.72 -1.96
N ASP A 89 11.55 -8.07 -3.24
CA ASP A 89 11.77 -7.14 -4.36
C ASP A 89 10.45 -6.69 -5.01
N TYR A 90 9.33 -7.32 -4.63
CA TYR A 90 8.02 -7.06 -5.19
C TYR A 90 6.94 -7.10 -4.10
N ASP A 91 6.40 -5.93 -3.77
CA ASP A 91 5.19 -5.75 -2.98
C ASP A 91 4.48 -4.45 -3.44
N ILE A 92 3.50 -3.97 -2.69
CA ILE A 92 2.74 -2.76 -3.05
C ILE A 92 3.61 -1.49 -3.19
N ARG A 93 4.79 -1.45 -2.59
CA ARG A 93 5.75 -0.34 -2.70
C ARG A 93 6.46 -0.33 -4.04
N ASN A 94 6.48 -1.45 -4.76
CA ASN A 94 7.10 -1.55 -6.07
C ASN A 94 6.27 -0.75 -7.09
N PRO A 95 6.88 0.16 -7.90
CA PRO A 95 6.17 0.95 -8.91
C PRO A 95 5.40 0.16 -9.96
N THR A 96 5.77 -1.11 -10.17
CA THR A 96 5.10 -2.01 -11.13
C THR A 96 3.89 -2.73 -10.53
N HIS A 97 3.65 -2.61 -9.23
CA HIS A 97 2.49 -3.22 -8.59
C HIS A 97 1.19 -2.53 -9.06
N PRO A 98 0.12 -3.27 -9.43
CA PRO A 98 -1.10 -2.69 -9.98
C PRO A 98 -1.75 -1.61 -9.09
N TYR A 99 -1.65 -1.78 -7.77
CA TYR A 99 -2.17 -0.84 -6.78
C TYR A 99 -1.12 0.12 -6.20
N HIS A 100 0.05 0.26 -6.84
CA HIS A 100 1.12 1.13 -6.34
C HIS A 100 0.66 2.59 -6.14
N ALA A 101 -0.20 3.10 -7.02
CA ALA A 101 -0.71 4.47 -6.90
C ALA A 101 -1.46 4.68 -5.57
N ALA A 102 -2.22 3.69 -5.10
CA ALA A 102 -2.92 3.76 -3.82
C ALA A 102 -1.94 3.81 -2.64
N TRP A 103 -0.87 3.01 -2.70
CA TRP A 103 0.23 3.11 -1.74
C TRP A 103 0.87 4.49 -1.75
N ARG A 104 1.13 5.08 -2.92
CA ARG A 104 1.77 6.40 -3.04
C ARG A 104 0.96 7.51 -2.39
N VAL A 105 -0.36 7.44 -2.40
CA VAL A 105 -1.20 8.40 -1.65
C VAL A 105 -0.96 8.28 -0.16
N PHE A 106 -0.94 7.06 0.38
CA PHE A 106 -0.68 6.81 1.79
C PHE A 106 0.75 7.23 2.20
N ASP A 107 1.74 6.92 1.36
CA ASP A 107 3.14 7.30 1.53
C ASP A 107 3.32 8.82 1.52
N THR A 108 2.65 9.54 0.60
CA THR A 108 2.65 11.01 0.56
C THR A 108 2.06 11.59 1.84
N TRP A 109 0.93 11.06 2.32
CA TRP A 109 0.37 11.48 3.61
C TRP A 109 1.36 11.26 4.76
N CYS A 110 2.10 10.13 4.79
CA CYS A 110 3.12 9.90 5.80
C CYS A 110 4.21 10.98 5.74
N VAL A 111 4.76 11.24 4.55
CA VAL A 111 5.81 12.25 4.33
C VAL A 111 5.37 13.64 4.75
N ASP A 112 4.16 14.06 4.36
CA ASP A 112 3.60 15.38 4.70
C ASP A 112 3.41 15.58 6.23
N ASN A 113 3.42 14.49 7.01
CA ASN A 113 3.27 14.50 8.46
C ASN A 113 4.53 14.03 9.20
N GLU A 114 5.69 14.02 8.53
CA GLU A 114 6.98 13.60 9.11
C GLU A 114 6.97 12.15 9.64
N LEU A 115 6.17 11.30 8.99
CA LEU A 115 6.08 9.87 9.26
C LEU A 115 6.76 9.07 8.14
N ALA A 116 7.22 7.88 8.48
CA ALA A 116 7.67 6.86 7.55
C ALA A 116 6.76 5.63 7.65
N PRO A 117 6.18 5.16 6.54
CA PRO A 117 5.38 3.94 6.56
C PRO A 117 6.28 2.72 6.73
N VAL A 118 5.82 1.75 7.51
CA VAL A 118 6.54 0.51 7.82
C VAL A 118 5.66 -0.66 7.44
N LEU A 119 6.16 -1.50 6.52
CA LEU A 119 5.52 -2.74 6.11
C LEU A 119 6.45 -3.91 6.43
N ARG A 120 6.05 -4.77 7.37
CA ARG A 120 6.85 -5.91 7.84
C ARG A 120 6.14 -7.22 7.59
N LYS A 121 6.88 -8.21 7.10
CA LYS A 121 6.39 -9.59 6.90
C LYS A 121 6.58 -10.39 8.16
N PHE A 122 5.55 -11.14 8.53
CA PHE A 122 5.56 -12.09 9.64
C PHE A 122 5.07 -13.45 9.18
N HIS A 123 5.40 -14.48 9.96
CA HIS A 123 4.94 -15.84 9.76
C HIS A 123 4.69 -16.49 11.12
N ASP A 124 3.84 -17.51 11.15
CA ASP A 124 3.67 -18.35 12.33
C ASP A 124 4.93 -19.20 12.57
N GLU A 125 5.09 -19.77 13.76
CA GLU A 125 6.27 -20.58 14.13
C GLU A 125 6.51 -21.78 13.20
N ARG A 126 5.47 -22.19 12.44
CA ARG A 126 5.49 -23.32 11.51
C ARG A 126 5.66 -22.88 10.05
N GLY A 127 5.69 -21.57 9.77
CA GLY A 127 5.79 -20.99 8.42
C GLY A 127 4.60 -21.27 7.49
N LYS A 128 3.48 -21.75 8.03
CA LYS A 128 2.27 -22.10 7.28
C LYS A 128 1.43 -20.87 6.96
N GLU A 129 1.35 -19.95 7.91
CA GLU A 129 0.64 -18.69 7.75
C GLU A 129 1.64 -17.55 7.69
N HIS A 130 1.37 -16.57 6.83
CA HIS A 130 2.11 -15.33 6.80
C HIS A 130 1.16 -14.16 6.70
N TRP A 131 1.55 -13.05 7.30
CA TRP A 131 0.81 -11.79 7.25
C TRP A 131 1.80 -10.64 7.13
N TYR A 132 1.26 -9.48 6.77
CA TYR A 132 2.01 -8.24 6.76
C TYR A 132 1.41 -7.29 7.80
N GLU A 133 2.26 -6.61 8.55
CA GLU A 133 1.84 -5.53 9.43
C GLU A 133 2.24 -4.20 8.81
N LEU A 134 1.23 -3.36 8.60
CA LEU A 134 1.37 -1.97 8.20
C LEU A 134 1.32 -1.10 9.46
N SER A 135 2.32 -0.23 9.62
CA SER A 135 2.39 0.76 10.69
C SER A 135 3.06 2.03 10.19
N VAL A 136 3.17 3.04 11.05
CA VAL A 136 3.95 4.26 10.80
C VAL A 136 4.91 4.48 11.97
N ARG A 137 6.06 5.09 11.67
CA ARG A 137 7.02 5.59 12.67
C ARG A 137 7.38 7.03 12.37
N SER A 138 7.88 7.77 13.35
CA SER A 138 8.48 9.08 13.07
C SER A 138 9.64 8.92 12.07
N ALA A 139 9.67 9.79 11.06
CA ALA A 139 10.73 9.83 10.06
C ALA A 139 12.09 10.25 10.66
N ILE A 140 12.07 11.00 11.77
CA ILE A 140 13.27 11.44 12.50
C ILE A 140 14.03 10.22 13.06
N ASN A 141 13.31 9.25 13.61
CA ASN A 141 13.88 8.00 14.14
C ASN A 141 14.20 6.96 13.04
N ALA A 142 13.87 7.24 11.78
CA ALA A 142 14.08 6.32 10.66
C ALA A 142 15.46 6.50 10.00
N ALA A 143 16.10 7.65 10.17
CA ALA A 143 17.42 7.96 9.60
C ALA A 143 18.61 7.45 10.44
N GLU A 144 18.34 6.93 11.65
CA GLU A 144 19.35 6.47 12.61
C GLU A 144 19.48 4.94 12.70
N ALA A 145 18.71 4.18 11.90
CA ALA A 145 18.66 2.72 11.90
C ALA A 145 18.93 2.12 10.52
#